data_AF-A0A970PW94-F1
#
_entry.id   AF-A0A970PW94-F1
#
_cell.length_a   1.000
_cell.length_b   1.000
_cell.length_c   1.000
_cell.angle_alpha   90.00
_cell.angle_beta   90.00
_cell.angle_gamma   90.00
#
_symmetry.space_group_name_H-M   'P 1'
#
loop_
_entity.id
_entity.type
_entity.pdbx_description
1 polymer ?
#
loop_
_entity_poly.entity_id
_entity_poly.type
_entity_poly.pdbx_seq_one_letter_code
_entity_poly.pdbx_strand_id
1 'polypeptide(L)' 'MINLEKNTKWYDTKSIAEIFSVSVHTIRSWQQRNRMPQPDLQEHRFTRWKAETIEPFINDPVGWRKQNTND' A
#
# COMPACT_ATOMS: atom_id res chain seq x y z
N MET A 1 -4.30 -33.00 -3.25
CA MET A 1 -4.17 -31.76 -2.46
C MET A 1 -3.84 -30.66 -3.45
N ILE A 2 -4.73 -29.68 -3.66
CA ILE A 2 -4.44 -28.58 -4.59
C ILE A 2 -3.47 -27.65 -3.86
N ASN A 3 -2.24 -27.59 -4.36
CA ASN A 3 -1.26 -26.62 -3.89
C ASN A 3 -1.70 -25.26 -4.44
N LEU A 4 -2.50 -24.52 -3.66
CA LEU A 4 -2.78 -23.12 -3.94
C LEU A 4 -1.47 -22.39 -3.70
N GLU A 5 -0.65 -22.24 -4.74
CA GLU A 5 0.31 -21.15 -4.76
C GLU A 5 -0.52 -19.88 -4.55
N LYS A 6 -0.49 -19.34 -3.32
CA LYS A 6 -1.05 -18.03 -3.01
C LYS A 6 -0.31 -17.06 -3.91
N ASN A 7 -0.89 -16.80 -5.08
CA ASN A 7 -0.39 -15.80 -6.00
C ASN A 7 -0.48 -14.49 -5.23
N THR A 8 0.65 -14.07 -4.68
CA THR A 8 0.71 -12.93 -3.77
C THR A 8 0.40 -11.73 -4.65
N LYS A 9 -0.80 -11.17 -4.51
CA LYS A 9 -1.18 -9.99 -5.26
C LYS A 9 -0.29 -8.84 -4.81
N TRP A 10 0.33 -8.17 -5.78
CA TRP A 10 1.17 -7.01 -5.55
C TRP A 10 0.46 -5.76 -6.03
N TYR A 11 0.66 -4.67 -5.29
CA TYR A 11 0.22 -3.33 -5.65
C TYR A 11 1.46 -2.46 -5.89
N ASP A 12 1.41 -1.61 -6.90
CA ASP A 12 2.40 -0.58 -7.13
C ASP A 12 1.79 0.80 -6.82
N THR A 13 2.62 1.84 -6.83
CA THR A 13 2.16 3.19 -6.53
C THR A 13 1.04 3.67 -7.46
N LYS A 14 1.02 3.21 -8.73
CA LYS A 14 0.03 3.62 -9.72
C LYS A 14 -1.31 2.94 -9.45
N SER A 15 -1.32 1.64 -9.17
CA SER A 15 -2.56 0.92 -8.85
C SER A 15 -3.19 1.43 -7.56
N ILE A 16 -2.38 1.76 -6.54
CA ILE A 16 -2.89 2.40 -5.31
C ILE A 16 -3.47 3.79 -5.63
N ALA A 17 -2.79 4.59 -6.46
CA ALA A 17 -3.29 5.91 -6.86
C ALA A 17 -4.64 5.82 -7.58
N GLU A 18 -4.80 4.84 -8.48
CA GLU A 18 -6.05 4.56 -9.19
C GLU A 18 -7.18 4.17 -8.23
N ILE A 19 -6.92 3.28 -7.27
CA ILE A 19 -7.91 2.85 -6.27
C ILE A 19 -8.46 4.02 -5.46
N PHE A 20 -7.58 4.93 -5.04
CA PHE A 20 -7.96 6.11 -4.27
C PHE A 20 -8.43 7.29 -5.14
N SER A 21 -8.38 7.16 -6.48
CA SER A 21 -8.63 8.26 -7.41
C SER A 21 -7.80 9.52 -7.09
N VAL A 22 -6.53 9.34 -6.74
CA VAL A 22 -5.58 10.41 -6.43
C VAL A 22 -4.35 10.35 -7.34
N SER A 23 -3.48 11.35 -7.26
CA SER A 23 -2.23 11.32 -8.00
C SER A 23 -1.21 10.36 -7.36
N VAL A 24 -0.29 9.83 -8.17
CA VAL A 24 0.92 9.12 -7.69
C VAL A 24 1.72 9.98 -6.71
N HIS A 25 1.71 11.31 -6.91
CA HIS A 25 2.39 12.26 -6.02
C HIS A 25 1.76 12.28 -4.61
N THR A 26 0.44 12.14 -4.53
CA THR A 26 -0.31 12.03 -3.28
C THR A 26 0.10 10.77 -2.52
N ILE A 27 0.18 9.62 -3.20
CA ILE A 27 0.64 8.36 -2.58
C ILE A 27 2.07 8.48 -2.06
N ARG A 28 2.99 9.07 -2.84
CA ARG A 28 4.37 9.34 -2.39
C ARG A 28 4.41 10.26 -1.17
N SER A 29 3.56 11.28 -1.14
CA SER A 29 3.46 12.18 0.01
C SER A 29 2.98 11.44 1.26
N TRP A 30 1.99 10.55 1.14
CA TRP A 30 1.56 9.70 2.25
C TRP A 30 2.66 8.78 2.73
N GLN A 31 3.41 8.14 1.82
CA GLN A 31 4.55 7.28 2.16
C GLN A 31 5.62 8.06 2.95
N GLN A 32 6.03 9.23 2.43
CA GLN A 32 7.03 10.09 3.07
C GLN A 32 6.62 10.58 4.46
N ARG A 33 5.32 10.76 4.68
CA ARG A 33 4.75 11.22 5.95
C ARG A 33 4.35 10.08 6.89
N ASN A 34 4.69 8.83 6.56
CA ASN A 34 4.27 7.63 7.29
C ASN A 34 2.74 7.54 7.48
N ARG A 35 1.95 8.08 6.53
CA ARG A 35 0.46 8.08 6.55
C ARG A 35 -0.16 6.95 5.73
N MET A 36 0.66 5.97 5.34
CA MET A 36 0.29 4.72 4.69
C MET A 36 1.35 3.66 5.06
N PRO A 37 1.07 2.36 4.86
CA PRO A 37 2.05 1.28 5.06
C PRO A 37 3.33 1.50 4.27
N GLN A 38 4.47 1.10 4.83
CA GLN A 38 5.73 1.06 4.09
C GLN A 38 5.70 -0.06 3.04
N PRO A 39 6.36 0.13 1.89
CA PRO A 39 6.43 -0.89 0.84
C PRO A 39 7.24 -2.11 1.31
N ASP A 40 6.78 -3.29 0.92
CA ASP A 40 7.54 -4.55 1.10
C ASP A 40 8.79 -4.60 0.22
N LEU A 41 8.75 -3.92 -0.93
CA LEU A 41 9.88 -3.80 -1.86
C LEU A 41 10.04 -2.36 -2.29
N GLN A 42 11.20 -1.79 -1.99
CA GLN A 42 11.59 -0.44 -2.41
C GLN A 42 12.99 -0.45 -3.01
N GLU A 43 13.06 -0.32 -4.33
CA GLU A 43 14.28 -0.12 -5.10
C GLU A 43 14.14 1.12 -6.00
N HIS A 44 15.23 1.54 -6.63
CA HIS A 44 15.31 2.78 -7.41
C HIS A 44 14.14 2.96 -8.43
N ARG A 45 13.63 1.87 -9.01
CA ARG A 45 12.52 1.91 -9.99
C ARG A 45 11.25 1.20 -9.53
N PHE A 46 11.27 0.52 -8.39
CA PHE A 46 10.18 -0.34 -7.96
C PHE A 46 9.76 0.01 -6.55
N THR A 47 8.49 0.31 -6.38
CA THR A 47 7.87 0.44 -5.07
C THR A 47 6.62 -0.41 -5.07
N ARG A 48 6.62 -1.47 -4.27
CA ARG A 48 5.55 -2.46 -4.27
C ARG A 48 5.16 -2.86 -2.85
N TRP A 49 3.87 -3.14 -2.71
CA TRP A 49 3.27 -3.69 -1.51
C TRP A 49 2.64 -5.03 -1.85
N LYS A 50 2.79 -6.00 -0.95
CA LYS A 50 1.94 -7.18 -0.96
C LYS A 50 0.53 -6.78 -0.53
N ALA A 51 -0.45 -7.55 -1.00
CA ALA A 51 -1.85 -7.39 -0.60
C ALA A 51 -2.02 -7.38 0.93
N GLU A 52 -1.36 -8.30 1.65
CA GLU A 52 -1.40 -8.38 3.12
C GLU A 52 -0.95 -7.09 3.81
N THR A 53 -0.04 -6.33 3.20
CA THR A 53 0.52 -5.08 3.75
C THR A 53 -0.39 -3.88 3.48
N ILE A 54 -0.95 -3.78 2.26
CA ILE A 54 -1.64 -2.56 1.80
C ILE A 54 -3.17 -2.63 1.85
N GLU A 55 -3.77 -3.81 1.73
CA GLU A 55 -5.23 -3.95 1.72
C GLU A 55 -5.90 -3.47 3.01
N PRO A 56 -5.34 -3.67 4.23
CA PRO A 56 -5.90 -3.06 5.44
C PRO A 56 -6.02 -1.54 5.35
N PHE A 57 -5.03 -0.88 4.74
CA PHE A 57 -5.06 0.57 4.49
C PHE A 57 -6.00 0.96 3.35
N ILE A 58 -6.10 0.16 2.28
CA ILE A 58 -7.05 0.41 1.18
C ILE A 58 -8.50 0.32 1.67
N ASN A 59 -8.79 -0.68 2.51
CA ASN A 59 -10.15 -0.96 2.98
C ASN A 59 -10.61 0.03 4.06
N ASP A 60 -9.71 0.46 4.96
CA ASP A 60 -10.00 1.48 5.98
C ASP A 60 -8.78 2.41 6.21
N PRO A 61 -8.58 3.42 5.34
CA PRO A 61 -7.42 4.31 5.45
C PRO A 61 -7.46 5.17 6.72
N VAL A 62 -8.64 5.48 7.25
CA VAL A 62 -8.79 6.32 8.44
C VAL A 62 -8.51 5.51 9.70
N GLY A 63 -9.12 4.33 9.83
CA GLY A 63 -8.87 3.43 10.96
C GLY A 63 -7.42 2.96 11.00
N TRP A 64 -6.84 2.62 9.83
CA TRP A 64 -5.43 2.27 9.74
C TRP A 64 -4.54 3.40 10.27
N ARG A 65 -4.78 4.65 9.87
CA ARG A 65 -4.00 5.81 10.36
C ARG A 65 -4.13 6.00 11.87
N LYS A 66 -5.33 5.91 12.43
CA LYS A 66 -5.53 6.02 13.88
C LYS A 66 -4.75 4.98 14.70
N GLN A 67 -4.54 3.79 14.12
CA GLN A 67 -3.84 2.69 14.78
C GLN A 67 -2.32 2.70 14.55
N ASN A 68 -1.86 3.29 13.45
CA ASN A 68 -0.47 3.18 12.98
C ASN A 68 0.27 4.52 12.90
N THR A 69 -0.40 5.64 13.18
CA THR A 69 0.18 6.98 13.16
C THR A 69 -0.18 7.74 14.43
N ASN A 70 0.75 8.55 14.94
CA ASN A 70 0.57 9.34 16.16
C ASN A 70 -0.15 10.69 15.90
N ASP A 71 -1.10 10.71 14.96
CA ASP A 71 -1.78 11.93 14.48
C ASP A 71 -3.10 12.18 15.22
#